data_AF-A0A096PD12-F1
#
_entry.id   AF-A0A096PD12-F1
#
_cell.length_a   1.000
_cell.length_b   1.000
_cell.length_c   1.000
_cell.angle_alpha   90.00
_cell.angle_beta   90.00
_cell.angle_gamma   90.00
#
_symmetry.space_group_name_H-M   'P 1'
#
loop_
_entity.id
_entity.type
_entity.pdbx_description
1 polymer ?
#
loop_
_entity_poly.entity_id
_entity_poly.type
_entity_poly.pdbx_seq_one_letter_code
_entity_poly.pdbx_strand_id
1 'polypeptide(L)'
;MDIRTMYDTKGHELSVACHILECRYPTVTKDNALPGLDCLIVVLRCIYSTSMFQNGGACHWIGAAEKKNRILRHAWSPFGKEEREVREDAKDRENVLQSIDGRHHSFDLLCNSELMNETFWSQNVFLLFEGLLGATDARYVEGSPTQFANQCLLKLDLLTDPTSTMDGVIKQSFGCIPFCNQWVWSRPSRPWVVRVMYTPDVMMSRRLGINDLRRLQIPIWKQRESAETACWDEIGKSEYFLMAVVRLRDDRHTQDYVRTYHRHGANIIPENPSGAFVNNSWSLKDNGGKYMLFYGLDICPDRSNPTRFPEVACPIIPNRDADLIELSIKDSLKCKTSSDKPQMPRQEPSVHTGTEGQGIRQESTQPTEPSSQSSAPTISKTARRRLRKRENMARGRDSQTSMSSKTDVSERSRDCLRSPC
;
A
#
# COMPACT_ATOMS: atom_id res chain seq x y z
N MET A 1 15.41 9.80 8.54
CA MET A 1 15.71 8.42 8.98
C MET A 1 14.74 7.42 8.37
N ASP A 2 15.11 6.13 8.27
CA ASP A 2 14.27 5.06 7.68
C ASP A 2 14.35 3.78 8.54
N ILE A 3 13.22 3.28 9.02
CA ILE A 3 13.13 2.08 9.90
C ILE A 3 13.86 0.88 9.28
N ARG A 4 13.82 0.72 7.96
CA ARG A 4 14.44 -0.42 7.25
C ARG A 4 15.97 -0.42 7.33
N THR A 5 16.56 0.74 7.64
CA THR A 5 18.01 0.88 7.84
C THR A 5 18.41 0.80 9.31
N MET A 6 17.44 0.92 10.22
CA MET A 6 17.65 0.95 11.67
C MET A 6 17.48 -0.43 12.31
N TYR A 7 16.64 -1.29 11.73
CA TYR A 7 16.27 -2.58 12.28
C TYR A 7 16.41 -3.72 11.26
N ASP A 8 16.73 -4.92 11.72
CA ASP A 8 16.66 -6.14 10.94
C ASP A 8 15.21 -6.54 10.65
N THR A 9 14.69 -6.00 9.55
CA THR A 9 13.32 -6.26 9.06
C THR A 9 13.08 -7.67 8.50
N LYS A 10 14.09 -8.56 8.57
CA LYS A 10 13.97 -9.96 8.13
C LYS A 10 14.26 -10.96 9.25
N GLY A 11 14.71 -10.50 10.41
CA GLY A 11 15.08 -11.34 11.53
C GLY A 11 14.35 -10.96 12.81
N HIS A 12 15.10 -10.98 13.91
CA HIS A 12 14.57 -10.87 15.27
C HIS A 12 13.97 -9.50 15.61
N GLU A 13 14.41 -8.43 14.94
CA GLU A 13 13.91 -7.06 15.20
C GLU A 13 12.66 -6.71 14.39
N LEU A 14 12.13 -7.66 13.60
CA LEU A 14 10.95 -7.41 12.77
C LEU A 14 9.72 -7.02 13.61
N SER A 15 9.52 -7.66 14.77
CA SER A 15 8.43 -7.33 15.69
C SER A 15 8.54 -5.88 16.19
N VAL A 16 9.77 -5.43 16.50
CA VAL A 16 10.06 -4.05 16.94
C VAL A 16 9.78 -3.06 15.82
N ALA A 17 10.24 -3.33 14.59
CA ALA A 17 9.98 -2.49 13.43
C ALA A 17 8.47 -2.37 13.13
N CYS A 18 7.73 -3.48 13.19
CA CYS A 18 6.26 -3.49 13.05
C CYS A 18 5.59 -2.65 14.14
N HIS A 19 5.99 -2.85 15.40
CA HIS A 19 5.45 -2.10 16.53
C HIS A 19 5.67 -0.59 16.38
N ILE A 20 6.86 -0.17 15.96
CA ILE A 20 7.15 1.25 15.70
C ILE A 20 6.24 1.80 14.60
N LEU A 21 6.05 1.06 13.50
CA LEU A 21 5.14 1.48 12.43
C LEU A 21 3.69 1.65 12.92
N GLU A 22 3.21 0.71 13.74
CA GLU A 22 1.82 0.69 14.20
C GLU A 22 1.54 1.69 15.33
N CYS A 23 2.50 1.92 16.21
CA CYS A 23 2.27 2.63 17.46
C CYS A 23 2.88 4.03 17.51
N ARG A 24 3.86 4.36 16.64
CA ARG A 24 4.45 5.71 16.59
C ARG A 24 3.92 6.48 15.39
N TYR A 25 3.11 7.49 15.65
CA TYR A 25 2.48 8.33 14.64
C TYR A 25 3.31 9.60 14.37
N PRO A 26 3.05 10.34 13.27
CA PRO A 26 3.72 11.61 13.00
C PRO A 26 3.65 12.59 14.18
N THR A 27 4.77 13.21 14.54
CA THR A 27 4.83 14.17 15.65
C THR A 27 4.49 15.57 15.13
N VAL A 28 3.21 15.92 15.15
CA VAL A 28 2.71 17.21 14.66
C VAL A 28 2.26 18.13 15.80
N THR A 29 2.46 19.42 15.61
CA THR A 29 1.86 20.49 16.41
C THR A 29 0.54 20.93 15.77
N LYS A 30 -0.27 21.71 16.49
CA LYS A 30 -1.51 22.25 15.92
C LYS A 30 -1.28 23.12 14.67
N ASP A 31 -0.13 23.78 14.59
CA ASP A 31 0.18 24.74 13.53
C ASP A 31 0.70 24.09 12.25
N ASN A 32 1.20 22.85 12.33
CA ASN A 32 1.75 22.11 11.18
C ASN A 32 1.01 20.80 10.87
N ALA A 33 -0.05 20.48 11.62
CA ALA A 33 -0.89 19.33 11.38
C ALA A 33 -1.62 19.47 10.04
N LEU A 34 -1.60 18.39 9.26
CA LEU A 34 -2.28 18.27 7.97
C LEU A 34 -3.06 16.96 8.02
N PRO A 35 -4.26 16.96 8.65
CA PRO A 35 -4.93 15.73 9.04
C PRO A 35 -5.07 14.70 7.92
N GLY A 36 -5.34 15.14 6.69
CA GLY A 36 -5.42 14.25 5.53
C GLY A 36 -4.11 13.50 5.22
N LEU A 37 -2.98 14.21 5.23
CA LEU A 37 -1.65 13.59 5.02
C LEU A 37 -1.26 12.73 6.22
N ASP A 38 -1.52 13.20 7.44
CA ASP A 38 -1.17 12.49 8.67
C ASP A 38 -1.94 11.16 8.78
N CYS A 39 -3.25 11.17 8.47
CA CYS A 39 -4.05 9.95 8.34
C CYS A 39 -3.51 9.01 7.26
N LEU A 40 -3.08 9.53 6.10
CA LEU A 40 -2.50 8.72 5.03
C LEU A 40 -1.21 8.04 5.45
N ILE A 41 -0.32 8.75 6.14
CA ILE A 41 0.90 8.19 6.69
C ILE A 41 0.59 7.06 7.68
N VAL A 42 -0.37 7.26 8.60
CA VAL A 42 -0.78 6.20 9.54
C VAL A 42 -1.32 4.97 8.81
N VAL A 43 -2.17 5.14 7.80
CA VAL A 43 -2.71 4.01 7.01
C VAL A 43 -1.59 3.27 6.28
N LEU A 44 -0.67 3.98 5.61
CA LEU A 44 0.45 3.37 4.91
C LEU A 44 1.35 2.56 5.85
N ARG A 45 1.62 3.10 7.05
CA ARG A 45 2.39 2.39 8.08
C ARG A 45 1.74 1.09 8.52
N CYS A 46 0.42 1.11 8.73
CA CYS A 46 -0.35 -0.09 9.07
C CYS A 46 -0.30 -1.14 7.95
N ILE A 47 -0.32 -0.70 6.67
CA ILE A 47 -0.14 -1.59 5.51
C ILE A 47 1.29 -2.15 5.47
N TYR A 48 2.30 -1.35 5.77
CA TYR A 48 3.69 -1.77 5.78
C TYR A 48 3.97 -2.82 6.86
N SER A 49 3.49 -2.60 8.09
CA SER A 49 3.64 -3.53 9.20
C SER A 49 2.95 -4.87 8.92
N THR A 50 1.74 -4.82 8.37
CA THR A 50 0.91 -6.02 8.15
C THR A 50 1.32 -6.79 6.90
N SER A 51 1.54 -6.11 5.77
CA SER A 51 1.63 -6.78 4.47
C SER A 51 3.03 -6.83 3.88
N MET A 52 3.85 -5.79 4.07
CA MET A 52 5.16 -5.74 3.41
C MET A 52 6.21 -6.57 4.14
N PHE A 53 6.20 -6.54 5.47
CA PHE A 53 7.13 -7.32 6.27
C PHE A 53 6.78 -8.81 6.32
N GLN A 54 5.50 -9.15 6.51
CA GLN A 54 5.06 -10.55 6.62
C GLN A 54 5.28 -11.37 5.34
N ASN A 55 5.33 -10.71 4.17
CA ASN A 55 5.52 -11.37 2.87
C ASN A 55 6.98 -11.33 2.36
N GLY A 56 7.97 -11.19 3.26
CA GLY A 56 9.39 -11.31 2.94
C GLY A 56 10.07 -10.04 2.41
N GLY A 57 9.44 -8.87 2.54
CA GLY A 57 10.07 -7.55 2.42
C GLY A 57 10.59 -7.13 1.04
N ALA A 58 10.61 -8.02 0.04
CA ALA A 58 11.19 -7.75 -1.28
C ALA A 58 10.15 -7.31 -2.30
N CYS A 59 9.48 -6.17 -2.07
CA CYS A 59 8.62 -5.54 -3.07
C CYS A 59 9.48 -4.78 -4.09
N HIS A 60 9.85 -5.41 -5.20
CA HIS A 60 10.72 -4.78 -6.22
C HIS A 60 10.20 -3.43 -6.76
N TRP A 61 8.89 -3.18 -6.70
CA TRP A 61 8.27 -1.93 -7.12
C TRP A 61 8.44 -0.77 -6.12
N ILE A 62 8.66 -1.06 -4.82
CA ILE A 62 8.58 -0.05 -3.76
C ILE A 62 9.64 1.04 -3.92
N GLY A 63 10.87 0.69 -4.29
CA GLY A 63 11.94 1.67 -4.46
C GLY A 63 11.69 2.65 -5.61
N ALA A 64 11.10 2.18 -6.71
CA ALA A 64 10.71 3.04 -7.82
C ALA A 64 9.51 3.93 -7.44
N ALA A 65 8.53 3.36 -6.73
CA ALA A 65 7.37 4.07 -6.22
C ALA A 65 7.77 5.18 -5.23
N GLU A 66 8.64 4.90 -4.26
CA GLU A 66 9.15 5.87 -3.28
C GLU A 66 9.97 7.00 -3.91
N LYS A 67 10.71 6.70 -4.99
CA LYS A 67 11.45 7.72 -5.75
C LYS A 67 10.51 8.73 -6.40
N LYS A 68 9.34 8.26 -6.89
CA LYS A 68 8.33 9.10 -7.53
C LYS A 68 7.39 9.77 -6.51
N ASN A 69 7.04 9.06 -5.43
CA ASN A 69 6.08 9.49 -4.42
C ASN A 69 6.74 9.52 -3.03
N ARG A 70 7.09 10.73 -2.59
CA ARG A 70 7.78 10.95 -1.31
C ARG A 70 6.94 10.59 -0.09
N ILE A 71 5.61 10.58 -0.20
CA ILE A 71 4.70 10.15 0.89
C ILE A 71 5.03 8.71 1.30
N LEU A 72 5.23 7.83 0.31
CA LEU A 72 5.52 6.41 0.55
C LEU A 72 6.82 6.22 1.32
N ARG A 73 7.84 7.05 1.04
CA ARG A 73 9.12 7.01 1.76
C ARG A 73 8.98 7.56 3.17
N HIS A 74 8.28 8.67 3.33
CA HIS A 74 8.05 9.31 4.62
C HIS A 74 7.28 8.39 5.60
N ALA A 75 6.41 7.52 5.09
CA ALA A 75 5.73 6.53 5.92
C ALA A 75 6.68 5.53 6.62
N TRP A 76 7.94 5.38 6.18
CA TRP A 76 8.96 4.56 6.86
C TRP A 76 9.75 5.29 7.95
N SER A 77 9.48 6.57 8.21
CA SER A 77 10.16 7.31 9.27
C SER A 77 9.87 6.71 10.65
N PRO A 78 10.82 6.65 11.60
CA PRO A 78 10.58 6.04 12.92
C PRO A 78 9.46 6.74 13.70
N PHE A 79 9.41 8.08 13.60
CA PHE A 79 8.63 8.99 14.44
C PHE A 79 8.89 8.80 15.94
N GLY A 80 9.05 9.92 16.64
CA GLY A 80 9.18 9.87 18.09
C GLY A 80 9.32 11.25 18.69
N LYS A 81 9.64 11.27 19.98
CA LYS A 81 9.67 12.48 20.81
C LYS A 81 11.08 13.06 20.89
N GLU A 82 12.09 12.37 20.36
CA GLU A 82 13.45 12.86 20.43
C GLU A 82 13.64 14.05 19.48
N GLU A 83 14.34 15.08 19.93
CA GLU A 83 14.55 16.30 19.14
C GLU A 83 15.16 16.03 17.76
N ARG A 84 16.02 15.02 17.65
CA ARG A 84 16.57 14.58 16.36
C ARG A 84 15.48 14.02 15.45
N GLU A 85 14.65 13.11 15.96
CA GLU A 85 13.54 12.50 15.19
C GLU A 85 12.53 13.56 14.75
N VAL A 86 12.17 14.49 15.64
CA VAL A 86 11.23 15.58 15.34
C VAL A 86 11.79 16.51 14.25
N ARG A 87 13.07 16.87 14.31
CA ARG A 87 13.71 17.70 13.26
C ARG A 87 13.78 16.99 11.92
N GLU A 88 14.12 15.70 11.92
CA GLU A 88 14.16 14.91 10.69
C GLU A 88 12.77 14.70 10.09
N ASP A 89 11.76 14.41 10.92
CA ASP A 89 10.34 14.35 10.54
C ASP A 89 9.88 15.65 9.87
N ALA A 90 10.11 16.79 10.53
CA ALA A 90 9.74 18.10 9.98
C ALA A 90 10.39 18.37 8.61
N LYS A 91 11.66 17.99 8.43
CA LYS A 91 12.37 18.12 7.15
C LYS A 91 11.79 17.20 6.07
N ASP A 92 11.56 15.93 6.40
CA ASP A 92 11.01 14.94 5.46
C ASP A 92 9.57 15.30 5.08
N ARG A 93 8.79 15.82 6.03
CA ARG A 93 7.45 16.36 5.80
C ARG A 93 7.46 17.53 4.82
N GLU A 94 8.32 18.53 5.02
CA GLU A 94 8.43 19.67 4.09
C GLU A 94 8.80 19.18 2.67
N ASN A 95 9.69 18.19 2.57
CA ASN A 95 10.04 17.57 1.28
C ASN A 95 8.84 16.88 0.60
N VAL A 96 7.93 16.30 1.38
CA VAL A 96 6.67 15.73 0.88
C VAL A 96 5.74 16.85 0.39
N LEU A 97 5.57 17.91 1.18
CA LEU A 97 4.69 19.03 0.85
C LEU A 97 5.12 19.77 -0.42
N GLN A 98 6.41 19.85 -0.69
CA GLN A 98 6.94 20.41 -1.94
C GLN A 98 6.66 19.53 -3.17
N SER A 99 6.34 18.24 -2.96
CA SER A 99 6.09 17.28 -4.04
C SER A 99 4.61 17.05 -4.35
N ILE A 100 3.72 17.63 -3.53
CA ILE A 100 2.28 17.58 -3.73
C ILE A 100 1.74 18.98 -3.95
N ASP A 101 0.85 19.16 -4.93
CA ASP A 101 0.34 20.49 -5.29
C ASP A 101 -0.63 21.02 -4.23
N GLY A 102 -0.11 21.72 -3.22
CA GLY A 102 -0.91 22.40 -2.20
C GLY A 102 -0.92 21.70 -0.84
N ARG A 103 -1.24 22.49 0.19
CA ARG A 103 -1.11 22.12 1.61
C ARG A 103 -2.41 21.63 2.26
N HIS A 104 -3.55 21.69 1.56
CA HIS A 104 -4.87 21.51 2.19
C HIS A 104 -5.64 20.27 1.69
N HIS A 105 -4.94 19.25 1.24
CA HIS A 105 -5.61 18.05 0.73
C HIS A 105 -6.27 17.26 1.85
N SER A 106 -7.52 16.84 1.60
CA SER A 106 -8.20 15.84 2.42
C SER A 106 -7.51 14.49 2.27
N PHE A 107 -7.72 13.59 3.22
CA PHE A 107 -7.32 12.21 3.07
C PHE A 107 -7.82 11.58 1.75
N ASP A 108 -9.10 11.77 1.40
CA ASP A 108 -9.70 11.18 0.19
C ASP A 108 -8.96 11.59 -1.08
N LEU A 109 -8.79 12.90 -1.29
CA LEU A 109 -8.03 13.46 -2.41
C LEU A 109 -6.58 12.94 -2.48
N LEU A 110 -5.87 12.82 -1.34
CA LEU A 110 -4.51 12.27 -1.34
C LEU A 110 -4.50 10.78 -1.66
N CYS A 111 -5.35 10.00 -0.99
CA CYS A 111 -5.41 8.54 -1.11
C CYS A 111 -5.78 8.11 -2.52
N ASN A 112 -6.67 8.87 -3.19
CA ASN A 112 -7.15 8.61 -4.54
C ASN A 112 -6.51 9.53 -5.60
N SER A 113 -5.42 10.24 -5.25
CA SER A 113 -4.66 11.06 -6.20
C SER A 113 -4.03 10.19 -7.30
N GLU A 114 -3.79 10.78 -8.46
CA GLU A 114 -3.06 10.13 -9.55
C GLU A 114 -1.69 9.63 -9.08
N LEU A 115 -0.96 10.44 -8.30
CA LEU A 115 0.33 10.04 -7.73
C LEU A 115 0.23 8.75 -6.90
N MET A 116 -0.74 8.66 -5.97
CA MET A 116 -0.95 7.46 -5.16
C MET A 116 -1.42 6.27 -5.99
N ASN A 117 -2.32 6.50 -6.95
CA ASN A 117 -2.83 5.44 -7.80
C ASN A 117 -1.72 4.83 -8.67
N GLU A 118 -0.89 5.65 -9.30
CA GLU A 118 0.21 5.19 -10.17
C GLU A 118 1.36 4.53 -9.41
N THR A 119 1.65 4.99 -8.20
CA THR A 119 2.82 4.52 -7.44
C THR A 119 2.50 3.39 -6.48
N PHE A 120 1.27 3.33 -5.96
CA PHE A 120 0.89 2.41 -4.89
C PHE A 120 -0.31 1.54 -5.25
N TRP A 121 -1.48 2.11 -5.53
CA TRP A 121 -2.71 1.31 -5.62
C TRP A 121 -2.85 0.49 -6.91
N SER A 122 -2.14 0.84 -7.97
CA SER A 122 -2.12 0.08 -9.22
C SER A 122 -1.18 -1.12 -9.20
N GLN A 123 -0.42 -1.33 -8.12
CA GLN A 123 0.50 -2.47 -8.04
C GLN A 123 -0.32 -3.77 -7.94
N ASN A 124 0.11 -4.82 -8.63
CA ASN A 124 -0.64 -6.08 -8.72
C ASN A 124 -1.04 -6.69 -7.37
N VAL A 125 -0.25 -6.42 -6.32
CA VAL A 125 -0.55 -6.89 -4.95
C VAL A 125 -1.73 -6.18 -4.30
N PHE A 126 -2.24 -5.07 -4.85
CA PHE A 126 -3.39 -4.32 -4.36
C PHE A 126 -4.59 -4.33 -5.30
N LEU A 127 -4.44 -4.85 -6.52
CA LEU A 127 -5.56 -4.96 -7.46
C LEU A 127 -6.52 -6.05 -7.00
N LEU A 128 -7.83 -5.80 -7.05
CA LEU A 128 -8.89 -6.77 -6.73
C LEU A 128 -8.99 -7.92 -7.74
N PHE A 129 -8.32 -7.81 -8.90
CA PHE A 129 -8.44 -8.76 -10.00
C PHE A 129 -7.09 -9.18 -10.59
N GLU A 130 -7.04 -10.39 -11.19
CA GLU A 130 -5.83 -10.98 -11.81
C GLU A 130 -5.53 -10.43 -13.23
N GLY A 131 -5.91 -9.18 -13.48
CA GLY A 131 -5.98 -8.56 -14.80
C GLY A 131 -7.37 -8.68 -15.46
N LEU A 132 -7.73 -7.69 -16.26
CA LEU A 132 -9.00 -7.61 -16.97
C LEU A 132 -8.87 -8.19 -18.39
N LEU A 133 -9.78 -9.08 -18.77
CA LEU A 133 -9.84 -9.67 -20.12
C LEU A 133 -11.05 -9.11 -20.87
N GLY A 134 -10.90 -8.72 -22.13
CA GLY A 134 -12.02 -8.30 -22.96
C GLY A 134 -13.06 -9.42 -23.06
N ALA A 135 -14.34 -9.10 -22.89
CA ALA A 135 -15.41 -10.10 -22.91
C ALA A 135 -15.58 -10.76 -24.29
N THR A 136 -15.19 -10.06 -25.36
CA THR A 136 -15.36 -10.50 -26.74
C THR A 136 -14.17 -11.29 -27.30
N ASP A 137 -12.95 -10.90 -26.95
CA ASP A 137 -11.72 -11.44 -27.55
C ASP A 137 -10.79 -12.14 -26.54
N ALA A 138 -11.14 -12.12 -25.25
CA ALA A 138 -10.34 -12.64 -24.14
C ALA A 138 -8.89 -12.11 -24.10
N ARG A 139 -8.64 -10.93 -24.68
CA ARG A 139 -7.32 -10.28 -24.61
C ARG A 139 -7.24 -9.41 -23.37
N TYR A 140 -6.05 -9.25 -22.81
CA TYR A 140 -5.86 -8.30 -21.72
C TYR A 140 -6.18 -6.89 -22.17
N VAL A 141 -7.02 -6.21 -21.39
CA VAL A 141 -7.36 -4.82 -21.63
C VAL A 141 -6.25 -3.93 -21.11
N GLU A 142 -5.85 -2.96 -21.93
CA GLU A 142 -4.97 -1.88 -21.50
C GLU A 142 -5.78 -0.81 -20.76
N GLY A 143 -5.23 -0.33 -19.66
CA GLY A 143 -5.80 0.73 -18.85
C GLY A 143 -4.68 1.51 -18.17
N SER A 144 -4.95 2.77 -17.84
CA SER A 144 -4.01 3.54 -17.03
C SER A 144 -3.95 2.98 -15.61
N PRO A 145 -2.82 3.15 -14.90
CA PRO A 145 -2.72 2.77 -13.48
C PRO A 145 -3.86 3.34 -12.64
N THR A 146 -4.24 4.59 -12.90
CA THR A 146 -5.37 5.29 -12.25
C THR A 146 -6.71 4.61 -12.52
N GLN A 147 -6.97 4.17 -13.76
CA GLN A 147 -8.21 3.46 -14.09
C GLN A 147 -8.30 2.12 -13.33
N PHE A 148 -7.23 1.34 -13.30
CA PHE A 148 -7.20 0.07 -12.56
C PHE A 148 -7.36 0.29 -11.05
N ALA A 149 -6.63 1.27 -10.48
CA ALA A 149 -6.71 1.58 -9.05
C ALA A 149 -8.12 2.04 -8.63
N ASN A 150 -8.78 2.86 -9.47
CA ASN A 150 -10.15 3.32 -9.25
C ASN A 150 -11.16 2.17 -9.34
N GLN A 151 -10.97 1.23 -10.26
CA GLN A 151 -11.79 0.03 -10.37
C GLN A 151 -11.68 -0.87 -9.12
N CYS A 152 -10.58 -0.77 -8.37
CA CYS A 152 -10.34 -1.53 -7.15
C CYS A 152 -10.91 -0.87 -5.87
N LEU A 153 -11.51 0.32 -5.97
CA LEU A 153 -12.18 0.97 -4.85
C LEU A 153 -13.64 0.52 -4.77
N LEU A 154 -13.95 -0.33 -3.79
CA LEU A 154 -15.32 -0.73 -3.52
C LEU A 154 -16.11 0.45 -2.95
N LYS A 155 -17.38 0.59 -3.33
CA LYS A 155 -18.25 1.67 -2.86
C LYS A 155 -19.50 1.08 -2.23
N LEU A 156 -19.60 1.20 -0.91
CA LEU A 156 -20.79 0.84 -0.14
C LEU A 156 -21.51 2.13 0.25
N ASP A 157 -22.49 2.51 -0.55
CA ASP A 157 -23.25 3.75 -0.38
C ASP A 157 -24.69 3.46 0.02
N LEU A 158 -24.92 3.39 1.34
CA LEU A 158 -26.24 3.15 1.93
C LEU A 158 -27.14 4.39 1.90
N LEU A 159 -26.59 5.56 1.57
CA LEU A 159 -27.38 6.76 1.36
C LEU A 159 -28.11 6.68 0.02
N THR A 160 -27.42 6.25 -1.03
CA THR A 160 -27.98 6.12 -2.38
C THR A 160 -28.73 4.79 -2.57
N ASP A 161 -28.18 3.70 -2.05
CA ASP A 161 -28.79 2.36 -2.09
C ASP A 161 -28.83 1.74 -0.68
N PRO A 162 -29.91 1.98 0.09
CA PRO A 162 -30.08 1.43 1.43
C PRO A 162 -30.14 -0.09 1.50
N THR A 163 -30.35 -0.77 0.36
CA THR A 163 -30.39 -2.24 0.29
C THR A 163 -29.03 -2.86 -0.02
N SER A 164 -28.04 -2.03 -0.34
CA SER A 164 -26.70 -2.47 -0.63
C SER A 164 -26.08 -3.19 0.56
N THR A 165 -25.31 -4.23 0.27
CA THR A 165 -24.56 -4.99 1.28
C THR A 165 -23.11 -5.09 0.84
N MET A 166 -22.19 -5.24 1.80
CA MET A 166 -20.77 -5.41 1.48
C MET A 166 -20.55 -6.59 0.51
N ASP A 167 -21.19 -7.74 0.79
CA ASP A 167 -21.13 -8.92 -0.09
C ASP A 167 -21.70 -8.65 -1.48
N GLY A 168 -22.77 -7.86 -1.59
CA GLY A 168 -23.35 -7.44 -2.87
C GLY A 168 -22.38 -6.61 -3.70
N VAL A 169 -21.76 -5.59 -3.09
CA VAL A 169 -20.75 -4.73 -3.73
C VAL A 169 -19.55 -5.54 -4.21
N ILE A 170 -19.08 -6.49 -3.40
CA ILE A 170 -17.98 -7.39 -3.76
C ILE A 170 -18.36 -8.26 -4.96
N LYS A 171 -19.54 -8.91 -4.93
CA LYS A 171 -20.01 -9.76 -6.04
C LYS A 171 -20.12 -8.98 -7.35
N GLN A 172 -20.60 -7.74 -7.31
CA GLN A 172 -20.70 -6.85 -8.47
C GLN A 172 -19.35 -6.46 -9.08
N SER A 173 -18.25 -6.63 -8.33
CA SER A 173 -16.90 -6.27 -8.80
C SER A 173 -16.24 -7.37 -9.64
N PHE A 174 -16.87 -8.54 -9.75
CA PHE A 174 -16.33 -9.72 -10.43
C PHE A 174 -17.28 -10.27 -11.49
N GLY A 175 -16.74 -11.07 -12.40
CA GLY A 175 -17.47 -11.60 -13.55
C GLY A 175 -17.40 -10.64 -14.73
N CYS A 176 -18.47 -10.52 -15.50
CA CYS A 176 -18.55 -9.60 -16.63
C CYS A 176 -18.97 -8.21 -16.13
N ILE A 177 -18.06 -7.25 -16.16
CA ILE A 177 -18.26 -5.89 -15.63
C ILE A 177 -17.94 -4.83 -16.68
N PRO A 178 -18.51 -3.62 -16.59
CA PRO A 178 -18.11 -2.51 -17.44
C PRO A 178 -16.75 -1.93 -17.00
N PHE A 179 -15.86 -1.66 -17.96
CA PHE A 179 -14.59 -0.98 -17.76
C PHE A 179 -14.20 -0.17 -19.00
N CYS A 180 -13.96 1.14 -18.85
CA CYS A 180 -13.55 2.03 -19.96
C CYS A 180 -14.35 1.86 -21.26
N ASN A 181 -15.69 1.88 -21.17
CA ASN A 181 -16.65 1.73 -22.29
C ASN A 181 -16.65 0.36 -22.99
N GLN A 182 -16.10 -0.68 -22.36
CA GLN A 182 -16.20 -2.06 -22.83
C GLN A 182 -16.56 -3.03 -21.70
N TRP A 183 -17.05 -4.20 -22.05
CA TRP A 183 -17.31 -5.28 -21.10
C TRP A 183 -16.05 -6.13 -20.93
N VAL A 184 -15.69 -6.41 -19.69
CA VAL A 184 -14.49 -7.18 -19.34
C VAL A 184 -14.80 -8.26 -18.31
N TRP A 185 -14.06 -9.35 -18.38
CA TRP A 185 -13.99 -10.37 -17.34
C TRP A 185 -13.02 -9.92 -16.25
N SER A 186 -13.57 -9.66 -15.07
CA SER A 186 -12.86 -9.37 -13.82
C SER A 186 -12.85 -10.62 -12.94
N ARG A 187 -11.69 -11.26 -12.84
CA ARG A 187 -11.51 -12.45 -12.00
C ARG A 187 -10.92 -12.02 -10.65
N PRO A 188 -11.50 -12.44 -9.51
CA PRO A 188 -10.98 -12.09 -8.21
C PRO A 188 -9.51 -12.48 -8.07
N SER A 189 -8.70 -11.57 -7.57
CA SER A 189 -7.36 -11.87 -7.07
C SER A 189 -7.38 -11.96 -5.54
N ARG A 190 -6.19 -12.01 -4.94
CA ARG A 190 -5.99 -11.99 -3.49
C ARG A 190 -5.13 -10.79 -3.09
N PRO A 191 -5.67 -9.56 -3.15
CA PRO A 191 -4.90 -8.37 -2.81
C PRO A 191 -4.49 -8.37 -1.34
N TRP A 192 -3.42 -7.66 -1.00
CA TRP A 192 -2.98 -7.45 0.37
C TRP A 192 -3.93 -6.56 1.15
N VAL A 193 -4.49 -5.56 0.48
CA VAL A 193 -5.40 -4.57 1.06
C VAL A 193 -6.58 -4.36 0.13
N VAL A 194 -7.79 -4.38 0.68
CA VAL A 194 -9.02 -3.96 0.00
C VAL A 194 -9.45 -2.61 0.55
N ARG A 195 -9.78 -1.67 -0.35
CA ARG A 195 -10.26 -0.33 0.00
C ARG A 195 -11.77 -0.25 -0.21
N VAL A 196 -12.49 0.28 0.77
CA VAL A 196 -13.92 0.51 0.67
C VAL A 196 -14.25 1.95 1.05
N MET A 197 -14.92 2.66 0.15
CA MET A 197 -15.59 3.92 0.46
C MET A 197 -16.98 3.61 1.02
N TYR A 198 -17.21 3.95 2.28
CA TYR A 198 -18.46 3.71 3.00
C TYR A 198 -19.20 5.03 3.27
N THR A 199 -20.44 5.11 2.78
CA THR A 199 -21.37 6.20 3.09
C THR A 199 -22.57 5.61 3.84
N PRO A 200 -22.78 5.94 5.13
CA PRO A 200 -23.88 5.40 5.93
C PRO A 200 -25.23 6.01 5.51
N ASP A 201 -26.32 5.27 5.78
CA ASP A 201 -27.70 5.74 5.64
C ASP A 201 -27.98 6.91 6.62
N VAL A 202 -28.90 7.80 6.28
CA VAL A 202 -29.40 8.84 7.20
C VAL A 202 -30.13 8.23 8.39
N MET A 203 -30.82 7.10 8.20
CA MET A 203 -31.58 6.39 9.22
C MET A 203 -30.69 5.53 10.10
N MET A 204 -30.62 5.83 11.41
CA MET A 204 -29.74 5.15 12.36
C MET A 204 -29.91 3.62 12.40
N SER A 205 -31.14 3.11 12.22
CA SER A 205 -31.43 1.67 12.30
C SER A 205 -30.79 0.84 11.18
N ARG A 206 -30.38 1.48 10.08
CA ARG A 206 -29.79 0.83 8.91
C ARG A 206 -28.28 1.01 8.83
N ARG A 207 -27.68 1.74 9.78
CA ARG A 207 -26.24 1.97 9.80
C ARG A 207 -25.51 0.75 10.31
N LEU A 208 -24.48 0.38 9.57
CA LEU A 208 -23.56 -0.67 9.96
C LEU A 208 -22.66 -0.17 11.09
N GLY A 209 -22.58 -0.95 12.16
CA GLY A 209 -21.62 -0.75 13.22
C GLY A 209 -20.25 -1.29 12.86
N ILE A 210 -19.29 -1.05 13.75
CA ILE A 210 -17.94 -1.61 13.59
C ILE A 210 -17.97 -3.14 13.48
N ASN A 211 -18.84 -3.82 14.24
CA ASN A 211 -18.93 -5.28 14.22
C ASN A 211 -19.39 -5.84 12.88
N ASP A 212 -20.30 -5.15 12.20
CA ASP A 212 -20.80 -5.53 10.87
C ASP A 212 -19.73 -5.31 9.79
N LEU A 213 -18.82 -4.36 10.02
CA LEU A 213 -17.76 -3.96 9.10
C LEU A 213 -16.39 -4.58 9.44
N ARG A 214 -16.28 -5.41 10.49
CA ARG A 214 -15.00 -5.94 10.97
C ARG A 214 -14.33 -6.89 9.99
N ARG A 215 -15.10 -7.56 9.15
CA ARG A 215 -14.63 -8.61 8.25
C ARG A 215 -15.16 -8.38 6.85
N LEU A 216 -14.38 -8.84 5.90
CA LEU A 216 -14.71 -8.82 4.49
C LEU A 216 -14.21 -10.12 3.86
N GLN A 217 -14.94 -10.67 2.89
CA GLN A 217 -14.56 -11.90 2.20
C GLN A 217 -14.55 -11.68 0.69
N ILE A 218 -13.42 -11.99 0.05
CA ILE A 218 -13.27 -11.96 -1.41
C ILE A 218 -13.36 -13.40 -1.93
N PRO A 219 -14.21 -13.71 -2.92
CA PRO A 219 -14.32 -15.06 -3.48
C PRO A 219 -13.01 -15.50 -4.14
N ILE A 220 -12.74 -16.80 -4.09
CA ILE A 220 -11.62 -17.44 -4.78
C ILE A 220 -12.22 -18.24 -5.93
N TRP A 221 -11.80 -17.92 -7.15
CA TRP A 221 -12.29 -18.59 -8.35
C TRP A 221 -11.24 -19.53 -8.91
N LYS A 222 -11.67 -20.71 -9.37
CA LYS A 222 -10.85 -21.65 -10.12
C LYS A 222 -11.47 -21.88 -11.48
N GLN A 223 -10.66 -21.84 -12.53
CA GLN A 223 -11.13 -22.19 -13.87
C GLN A 223 -11.45 -23.67 -13.94
N ARG A 224 -12.61 -24.01 -14.49
CA ARG A 224 -13.02 -25.39 -14.74
C ARG A 224 -12.25 -25.95 -15.93
N GLU A 225 -11.42 -26.97 -15.69
CA GLU A 225 -10.51 -27.55 -16.70
C GLU A 225 -11.24 -28.26 -17.86
N SER A 226 -12.46 -28.75 -17.61
CA SER A 226 -13.25 -29.54 -18.57
C SER A 226 -14.23 -28.74 -19.43
N ALA A 227 -14.30 -27.41 -19.26
CA ALA A 227 -15.25 -26.59 -19.99
C ALA A 227 -14.69 -26.14 -21.35
N GLU A 228 -15.47 -26.30 -22.42
CA GLU A 228 -15.13 -25.80 -23.76
C GLU A 228 -15.01 -24.27 -23.80
N THR A 229 -15.76 -23.58 -22.94
CA THR A 229 -15.71 -22.14 -22.72
C THR A 229 -15.08 -21.81 -21.37
N ALA A 230 -14.43 -20.65 -21.26
CA ALA A 230 -13.89 -20.19 -20.00
C ALA A 230 -15.00 -20.07 -18.94
N CYS A 231 -15.00 -21.00 -17.98
CA CYS A 231 -15.96 -21.09 -16.88
C CYS A 231 -15.18 -21.13 -15.57
N TRP A 232 -15.66 -20.40 -14.57
CA TRP A 232 -15.02 -20.31 -13.26
C TRP A 232 -16.01 -20.71 -12.18
N ASP A 233 -15.52 -21.52 -11.26
CA ASP A 233 -16.25 -21.94 -10.07
C ASP A 233 -15.69 -21.23 -8.85
N GLU A 234 -16.57 -20.73 -7.97
CA GLU A 234 -16.16 -20.27 -6.64
C GLU A 234 -15.79 -21.49 -5.79
N ILE A 235 -14.52 -21.58 -5.40
CA ILE A 235 -13.98 -22.72 -4.63
C ILE A 235 -13.72 -22.38 -3.15
N GLY A 236 -13.98 -21.13 -2.76
CA GLY A 236 -13.75 -20.65 -1.40
C GLY A 236 -13.74 -19.14 -1.33
N LYS A 237 -13.31 -18.60 -0.19
CA LYS A 237 -13.20 -17.17 0.07
C LYS A 237 -11.92 -16.85 0.83
N SER A 238 -11.24 -15.78 0.43
CA SER A 238 -10.15 -15.17 1.18
C SER A 238 -10.74 -14.22 2.21
N GLU A 239 -10.28 -14.32 3.45
CA GLU A 239 -10.75 -13.46 4.53
C GLU A 239 -9.86 -12.25 4.73
N TYR A 240 -10.52 -11.16 5.11
CA TYR A 240 -9.89 -9.90 5.42
C TYR A 240 -10.44 -9.35 6.74
N PHE A 241 -9.59 -8.66 7.47
CA PHE A 241 -9.96 -7.95 8.69
C PHE A 241 -9.85 -6.44 8.48
N LEU A 242 -10.70 -5.68 9.14
CA LEU A 242 -10.63 -4.23 9.13
C LEU A 242 -9.37 -3.77 9.88
N MET A 243 -8.41 -3.17 9.18
CA MET A 243 -7.12 -2.75 9.74
C MET A 243 -7.05 -1.24 10.00
N ALA A 244 -7.77 -0.44 9.21
CA ALA A 244 -7.85 0.99 9.42
C ALA A 244 -9.19 1.56 8.95
N VAL A 245 -9.63 2.62 9.62
CA VAL A 245 -10.80 3.42 9.28
C VAL A 245 -10.39 4.87 9.31
N VAL A 246 -10.66 5.59 8.23
CA VAL A 246 -10.51 7.04 8.18
C VAL A 246 -11.89 7.65 8.03
N ARG A 247 -12.31 8.43 9.02
CA ARG A 247 -13.44 9.35 8.89
C ARG A 247 -12.98 10.52 8.02
N LEU A 248 -13.66 10.73 6.92
CA LEU A 248 -13.34 11.79 5.97
C LEU A 248 -13.96 13.10 6.43
N ARG A 249 -13.25 14.19 6.20
CA ARG A 249 -13.79 15.53 6.38
C ARG A 249 -14.93 15.80 5.39
N ASP A 250 -15.91 16.57 5.83
CA ASP A 250 -17.06 17.02 5.04
C ASP A 250 -17.51 18.41 5.54
N ASP A 251 -18.66 18.90 5.08
CA ASP A 251 -19.18 20.22 5.48
C ASP A 251 -19.46 20.35 6.99
N ARG A 252 -19.63 19.23 7.70
CA ARG A 252 -19.91 19.18 9.15
C ARG A 252 -18.66 18.87 9.96
N HIS A 253 -17.70 18.16 9.37
CA HIS A 253 -16.50 17.66 10.01
C HIS A 253 -15.27 18.24 9.30
N THR A 254 -14.61 19.22 9.91
CA THR A 254 -13.53 19.97 9.26
C THR A 254 -12.21 19.21 9.15
N GLN A 255 -12.10 18.03 9.77
CA GLN A 255 -10.86 17.25 9.88
C GLN A 255 -11.09 15.78 9.55
N ASP A 256 -10.07 15.19 8.93
CA ASP A 256 -9.96 13.74 8.77
C ASP A 256 -9.48 13.11 10.08
N TYR A 257 -10.02 11.95 10.45
CA TYR A 257 -9.59 11.22 11.64
C TYR A 257 -9.34 9.75 11.33
N VAL A 258 -8.24 9.20 11.81
CA VAL A 258 -7.87 7.78 11.63
C VAL A 258 -8.02 6.99 12.92
N ARG A 259 -8.42 5.73 12.77
CA ARG A 259 -8.24 4.66 13.75
C ARG A 259 -7.67 3.44 13.06
N THR A 260 -6.77 2.74 13.73
CA THR A 260 -6.21 1.46 13.25
C THR A 260 -6.57 0.35 14.21
N TYR A 261 -6.60 -0.87 13.69
CA TYR A 261 -7.04 -2.04 14.43
C TYR A 261 -6.06 -3.17 14.23
N HIS A 262 -5.77 -3.88 15.32
CA HIS A 262 -5.13 -5.19 15.21
C HIS A 262 -6.06 -6.15 14.48
N ARG A 263 -5.49 -7.23 13.96
CA ARG A 263 -6.22 -8.32 13.28
C ARG A 263 -7.42 -8.89 14.05
N HIS A 264 -7.40 -8.78 15.37
CA HIS A 264 -8.45 -9.28 16.26
C HIS A 264 -9.56 -8.23 16.52
N GLY A 265 -9.44 -7.04 15.94
CA GLY A 265 -10.42 -5.96 16.02
C GLY A 265 -10.23 -5.00 17.19
N ALA A 266 -9.17 -5.18 18.00
CA ALA A 266 -8.80 -4.23 19.04
C ALA A 266 -8.21 -2.95 18.41
N ASN A 267 -8.64 -1.78 18.90
CA ASN A 267 -8.10 -0.49 18.45
C ASN A 267 -6.64 -0.35 18.90
N ILE A 268 -5.74 0.06 18.00
CA ILE A 268 -4.35 0.32 18.33
C ILE A 268 -4.27 1.71 18.94
N ILE A 269 -3.72 1.80 20.16
CA ILE A 269 -3.51 3.08 20.83
C ILE A 269 -2.06 3.52 20.58
N PRO A 270 -1.83 4.65 19.88
CA PRO A 270 -0.47 5.10 19.60
C PRO A 270 0.25 5.56 20.87
N GLU A 271 1.58 5.47 20.88
CA GLU A 271 2.48 5.95 21.95
C GLU A 271 2.51 7.49 22.05
N ASN A 272 2.23 8.15 20.93
CA ASN A 272 2.21 9.61 20.78
C ASN A 272 0.95 10.07 20.02
N PRO A 273 -0.25 9.93 20.62
CA PRO A 273 -1.49 10.35 19.97
C PRO A 273 -1.48 11.87 19.71
N SER A 274 -1.84 12.26 18.48
CA SER A 274 -2.12 13.66 18.14
C SER A 274 -3.62 13.86 17.98
N GLY A 275 -4.20 14.74 18.80
CA GLY A 275 -5.63 15.10 18.70
C GLY A 275 -6.01 15.80 17.40
N ALA A 276 -5.04 16.15 16.55
CA ALA A 276 -5.29 16.79 15.26
C ALA A 276 -5.85 15.81 14.19
N PHE A 277 -5.53 14.52 14.30
CA PHE A 277 -5.96 13.49 13.33
C PHE A 277 -6.28 12.13 13.98
N VAL A 278 -6.09 11.98 15.30
CA VAL A 278 -6.56 10.82 16.07
C VAL A 278 -7.66 11.29 17.01
N ASN A 279 -8.85 10.73 16.85
CA ASN A 279 -9.98 11.02 17.72
C ASN A 279 -10.81 9.76 17.99
N ASN A 280 -10.98 9.42 19.27
CA ASN A 280 -11.72 8.24 19.70
C ASN A 280 -13.20 8.53 20.06
N SER A 281 -13.67 9.77 19.93
CA SER A 281 -15.03 10.15 20.29
C SER A 281 -16.10 9.82 19.24
N TRP A 282 -15.70 9.57 17.98
CA TRP A 282 -16.65 9.27 16.90
C TRP A 282 -16.98 7.76 16.78
N SER A 283 -18.04 7.44 16.06
CA SER A 283 -18.44 6.08 15.72
C SER A 283 -18.86 6.00 14.25
N LEU A 284 -18.78 4.80 13.67
CA LEU A 284 -19.33 4.51 12.34
C LEU A 284 -20.87 4.62 12.30
N LYS A 285 -21.51 4.61 13.48
CA LYS A 285 -22.95 4.82 13.64
C LYS A 285 -23.34 6.29 13.81
N ASP A 286 -22.38 7.21 13.92
CA ASP A 286 -22.67 8.63 14.12
C ASP A 286 -23.47 9.22 12.95
N ASN A 287 -24.18 10.31 13.20
CA ASN A 287 -24.99 11.00 12.19
C ASN A 287 -24.12 11.67 11.13
N GLY A 288 -24.13 11.10 9.92
CA GLY A 288 -23.45 11.65 8.76
C GLY A 288 -21.95 11.40 8.77
N GLY A 289 -21.31 11.70 7.65
CA GLY A 289 -19.91 11.41 7.40
C GLY A 289 -19.73 10.45 6.23
N LYS A 290 -18.50 10.42 5.71
CA LYS A 290 -18.01 9.39 4.81
C LYS A 290 -16.79 8.76 5.43
N TYR A 291 -16.57 7.49 5.16
CA TYR A 291 -15.47 6.74 5.74
C TYR A 291 -14.72 5.99 4.65
N MET A 292 -13.40 5.97 4.74
CA MET A 292 -12.58 5.06 3.96
C MET A 292 -12.09 3.94 4.86
N LEU A 293 -12.49 2.71 4.52
CA LEU A 293 -12.16 1.49 5.24
C LEU A 293 -11.05 0.75 4.51
N PHE A 294 -10.10 0.23 5.27
CA PHE A 294 -8.99 -0.56 4.77
C PHE A 294 -9.03 -1.94 5.40
N TYR A 295 -9.05 -2.97 4.56
CA TYR A 295 -9.14 -4.36 4.96
C TYR A 295 -7.85 -5.09 4.61
N GLY A 296 -7.12 -5.58 5.61
CA GLY A 296 -5.90 -6.35 5.44
C GLY A 296 -6.20 -7.84 5.26
N LEU A 297 -5.47 -8.51 4.37
CA LEU A 297 -5.59 -9.95 4.15
C LEU A 297 -5.26 -10.73 5.43
N ASP A 298 -6.16 -11.60 5.88
CA ASP A 298 -5.94 -12.45 7.03
C ASP A 298 -5.20 -13.74 6.62
N ILE A 299 -3.87 -13.74 6.81
CA ILE A 299 -3.00 -14.86 6.37
C ILE A 299 -2.91 -15.96 7.45
N CYS A 300 -3.52 -15.85 8.65
CA CYS A 300 -3.32 -16.93 9.63
C CYS A 300 -4.09 -18.20 9.29
N PRO A 301 -3.39 -19.34 9.18
CA PRO A 301 -4.01 -20.63 8.92
C PRO A 301 -4.71 -21.22 10.15
N ASP A 302 -4.46 -20.73 11.36
CA ASP A 302 -4.83 -21.45 12.58
C ASP A 302 -5.76 -20.66 13.50
N ARG A 303 -7.06 -20.64 13.22
CA ARG A 303 -8.06 -19.99 14.09
C ARG A 303 -8.18 -20.60 15.49
N SER A 304 -7.53 -21.73 15.75
CA SER A 304 -7.72 -22.50 16.99
C SER A 304 -6.83 -22.04 18.15
N ASN A 305 -5.82 -21.18 17.92
CA ASN A 305 -4.93 -20.75 19.00
C ASN A 305 -5.62 -19.71 19.93
N PRO A 306 -5.91 -20.06 21.20
CA PRO A 306 -6.60 -19.19 22.15
C PRO A 306 -5.72 -18.06 22.70
N THR A 307 -4.39 -18.12 22.57
CA THR A 307 -3.47 -17.04 22.99
C THR A 307 -3.46 -15.84 22.04
N ARG A 308 -4.44 -15.73 21.15
CA ARG A 308 -4.58 -14.66 20.16
C ARG A 308 -5.50 -13.52 20.59
N PHE A 309 -6.33 -13.75 21.60
CA PHE A 309 -7.14 -12.68 22.18
C PHE A 309 -6.25 -11.84 23.08
N PRO A 310 -6.22 -10.49 22.97
CA PRO A 310 -5.38 -9.64 23.82
C PRO A 310 -5.68 -9.80 25.32
N GLU A 311 -6.85 -10.33 25.69
CA GLU A 311 -7.24 -10.66 27.06
C GLU A 311 -6.63 -11.99 27.57
N VAL A 312 -6.19 -12.88 26.67
CA VAL A 312 -5.59 -14.20 26.97
C VAL A 312 -4.10 -14.23 26.61
N ALA A 313 -3.71 -13.43 25.63
CA ALA A 313 -2.35 -13.12 25.30
C ALA A 313 -1.79 -12.24 26.41
N CYS A 314 -0.97 -12.80 27.31
CA CYS A 314 0.09 -11.97 27.90
C CYS A 314 0.80 -11.27 26.73
N PRO A 315 1.08 -9.96 26.79
CA PRO A 315 1.78 -9.28 25.72
C PRO A 315 2.97 -10.14 25.32
N ILE A 316 2.94 -10.66 24.08
CA ILE A 316 4.00 -11.49 23.52
C ILE A 316 5.12 -10.52 23.14
N ILE A 317 5.64 -9.85 24.14
CA ILE A 317 7.01 -9.44 24.13
C ILE A 317 7.67 -10.55 24.95
N PRO A 318 8.29 -11.57 24.32
CA PRO A 318 9.15 -12.49 25.05
C PRO A 318 10.02 -11.66 26.00
N ASN A 319 10.22 -12.06 27.26
CA ASN A 319 11.00 -11.22 28.20
C ASN A 319 12.34 -10.74 27.59
N ARG A 320 12.96 -11.53 26.69
CA ARG A 320 14.12 -11.12 25.88
C ARG A 320 13.88 -9.94 24.93
N ASP A 321 12.74 -9.90 24.25
CA ASP A 321 12.36 -8.79 23.39
C ASP A 321 11.90 -7.58 24.21
N ALA A 322 11.39 -7.80 25.44
CA ALA A 322 11.01 -6.73 26.35
C ALA A 322 12.26 -6.06 26.87
N ASP A 323 13.27 -6.87 27.22
CA ASP A 323 14.62 -6.41 27.50
C ASP A 323 15.24 -5.73 26.27
N LEU A 324 15.06 -6.22 25.04
CA LEU A 324 15.58 -5.56 23.82
C LEU A 324 14.87 -4.24 23.49
N ILE A 325 13.56 -4.17 23.68
CA ILE A 325 12.79 -2.93 23.51
C ILE A 325 13.20 -1.95 24.61
N GLU A 326 13.31 -2.42 25.86
CA GLU A 326 13.76 -1.61 26.99
C GLU A 326 15.23 -1.21 26.86
N LEU A 327 16.11 -2.06 26.34
CA LEU A 327 17.52 -1.79 26.05
C LEU A 327 17.66 -0.84 24.85
N SER A 328 16.89 -1.01 23.78
CA SER A 328 16.86 -0.07 22.65
C SER A 328 16.39 1.31 23.11
N ILE A 329 15.38 1.37 23.98
CA ILE A 329 14.92 2.61 24.64
C ILE A 329 16.01 3.14 25.59
N LYS A 330 16.69 2.30 26.37
CA LYS A 330 17.76 2.73 27.29
C LYS A 330 19.04 3.17 26.58
N ASP A 331 19.39 2.57 25.46
CA ASP A 331 20.61 2.88 24.70
C ASP A 331 20.41 4.15 23.87
N SER A 332 19.21 4.37 23.31
CA SER A 332 18.83 5.68 22.77
C SER A 332 18.85 6.79 23.83
N LEU A 333 18.52 6.47 25.10
CA LEU A 333 18.67 7.39 26.23
C LEU A 333 20.13 7.58 26.69
N LYS A 334 20.99 6.55 26.64
CA LYS A 334 22.41 6.65 27.05
C LYS A 334 23.30 7.42 26.08
N CYS A 335 22.94 7.47 24.79
CA CYS A 335 23.61 8.36 23.83
C CYS A 335 23.48 9.87 24.18
N LYS A 336 22.68 10.25 25.19
CA LYS A 336 22.51 11.65 25.65
C LYS A 336 23.42 12.08 26.80
N THR A 337 24.18 11.20 27.44
CA THR A 337 25.06 11.58 28.57
C THR A 337 26.54 11.69 28.25
N SER A 338 26.97 11.39 27.01
CA SER A 338 28.31 11.67 26.51
C SER A 338 28.25 12.85 25.53
N SER A 339 27.97 14.04 26.07
CA SER A 339 28.42 15.28 25.44
C SER A 339 29.80 15.57 26.01
N ASP A 340 30.80 14.89 25.45
CA ASP A 340 32.19 15.33 25.59
C ASP A 340 32.29 16.71 24.94
N LYS A 341 32.54 17.72 25.77
CA LYS A 341 32.86 19.07 25.34
C LYS A 341 34.07 18.99 24.39
N PRO A 342 33.99 19.52 23.16
CA PRO A 342 35.18 19.68 22.36
C PRO A 342 36.12 20.67 23.07
N GLN A 343 37.25 20.16 23.57
CA GLN A 343 38.36 20.98 24.03
C GLN A 343 38.87 21.80 22.85
N MET A 344 38.73 23.12 22.92
CA MET A 344 39.41 24.03 22.02
C MET A 344 40.93 23.87 22.16
N PRO A 345 41.69 23.79 21.06
CA PRO A 345 43.13 23.88 21.11
C PRO A 345 43.53 25.31 21.51
N ARG A 346 44.35 25.36 22.56
CA ARG A 346 45.02 26.53 23.11
C ARG A 346 45.99 27.09 22.07
N GLN A 347 45.78 28.33 21.65
CA GLN A 347 46.74 29.09 20.84
C GLN A 347 47.90 29.59 21.72
N GLU A 348 49.13 29.35 21.28
CA GLU A 348 50.31 30.07 21.75
C GLU A 348 50.73 31.13 20.71
N PRO A 349 51.25 32.29 21.15
CA PRO A 349 51.65 33.36 20.26
C PRO A 349 53.12 33.17 19.82
N SER A 350 53.39 33.40 18.54
CA SER A 350 54.76 33.67 18.05
C SER A 350 54.76 34.90 17.15
N VAL A 351 55.88 35.59 17.25
CA VAL A 351 56.17 36.99 16.96
C VAL A 351 57.14 37.06 15.76
N HIS A 352 56.92 38.05 14.89
CA HIS A 352 57.85 38.60 13.87
C HIS A 352 58.29 37.63 12.74
N THR A 353 58.63 38.03 11.51
CA THR A 353 59.10 39.29 10.91
C THR A 353 58.88 39.18 9.39
N GLY A 354 58.78 40.29 8.67
CA GLY A 354 58.39 40.33 7.25
C GLY A 354 59.43 39.84 6.23
N THR A 355 59.10 40.00 4.95
CA THR A 355 59.87 40.70 3.89
C THR A 355 59.21 40.41 2.53
N GLU A 356 59.31 41.43 1.68
CA GLU A 356 58.83 41.61 0.31
C GLU A 356 59.17 40.47 -0.67
N GLY A 357 58.38 40.38 -1.75
CA GLY A 357 58.72 39.55 -2.91
C GLY A 357 57.68 39.63 -4.02
N GLN A 358 57.93 40.52 -4.98
CA GLN A 358 57.21 40.71 -6.25
C GLN A 358 57.10 39.42 -7.08
N GLY A 359 56.11 39.33 -8.00
CA GLY A 359 56.20 38.36 -9.09
C GLY A 359 54.93 38.12 -9.91
N ILE A 360 54.58 39.07 -10.77
CA ILE A 360 54.16 38.92 -12.18
C ILE A 360 53.87 37.47 -12.65
N ARG A 361 52.67 37.18 -13.20
CA ARG A 361 52.38 37.12 -14.66
C ARG A 361 50.99 36.51 -14.98
N GLN A 362 50.36 37.14 -15.97
CA GLN A 362 49.12 36.77 -16.67
C GLN A 362 49.30 35.53 -17.59
N GLU A 363 48.19 34.87 -17.91
CA GLU A 363 47.67 34.52 -19.27
C GLU A 363 46.59 33.43 -19.11
N SER A 364 45.31 33.71 -19.39
CA SER A 364 44.65 33.75 -20.72
C SER A 364 44.80 32.45 -21.52
N THR A 365 43.75 31.61 -21.58
CA THR A 365 43.12 31.23 -22.86
C THR A 365 41.76 30.56 -22.66
N GLN A 366 40.91 30.80 -23.65
CA GLN A 366 39.51 30.45 -23.79
C GLN A 366 39.37 29.05 -24.48
N PRO A 367 38.19 28.62 -24.99
CA PRO A 367 37.56 27.34 -24.68
C PRO A 367 37.71 26.27 -25.79
N THR A 368 37.46 25.01 -25.45
CA THR A 368 37.29 23.95 -26.46
C THR A 368 36.11 23.05 -26.09
N GLU A 369 35.07 23.09 -26.92
CA GLU A 369 34.07 22.02 -27.03
C GLU A 369 34.75 20.68 -27.33
N PRO A 370 34.12 19.54 -26.99
CA PRO A 370 33.75 18.70 -28.12
C PRO A 370 32.45 17.87 -27.96
N SER A 371 31.77 17.77 -29.10
CA SER A 371 31.26 16.57 -29.76
C SER A 371 30.31 15.60 -29.03
N SER A 372 29.11 15.57 -29.60
CA SER A 372 28.12 14.51 -29.60
C SER A 372 28.67 13.16 -30.08
N GLN A 373 28.51 12.11 -29.27
CA GLN A 373 28.56 10.71 -29.69
C GLN A 373 27.27 9.98 -29.30
N SER A 374 26.54 9.56 -30.32
CA SER A 374 25.41 8.64 -30.28
C SER A 374 25.88 7.25 -29.83
N SER A 375 25.36 6.75 -28.71
CA SER A 375 25.53 5.36 -28.29
C SER A 375 24.19 4.62 -28.42
N ALA A 376 24.18 3.60 -29.29
CA ALA A 376 23.09 2.64 -29.42
C ALA A 376 22.98 1.79 -28.13
N PRO A 377 21.77 1.40 -27.69
CA PRO A 377 21.61 0.70 -26.43
C PRO A 377 22.07 -0.76 -26.54
N THR A 378 23.10 -1.08 -25.75
CA THR A 378 23.59 -2.45 -25.53
C THR A 378 22.50 -3.28 -24.86
N ILE A 379 21.85 -4.15 -25.63
CA ILE A 379 20.85 -5.10 -25.15
C ILE A 379 21.51 -6.06 -24.16
N SER A 380 21.04 -6.00 -22.91
CA SER A 380 21.46 -6.85 -21.79
C SER A 380 21.39 -8.35 -22.14
N LYS A 381 22.41 -9.12 -21.70
CA LYS A 381 22.48 -10.58 -21.84
C LYS A 381 21.25 -11.31 -21.29
N THR A 382 20.50 -10.67 -20.38
CA THR A 382 19.27 -11.20 -19.79
C THR A 382 18.06 -11.10 -20.75
N ALA A 383 18.04 -10.13 -21.66
CA ALA A 383 17.01 -9.98 -22.68
C ALA A 383 17.15 -11.03 -23.80
N ARG A 384 18.39 -11.38 -24.21
CA ARG A 384 18.65 -12.46 -25.18
C ARG A 384 18.22 -13.84 -24.66
N ARG A 385 18.28 -14.08 -23.34
CA ARG A 385 17.84 -15.35 -22.73
C ARG A 385 16.31 -15.49 -22.67
N ARG A 386 15.57 -14.37 -22.58
CA ARG A 386 14.09 -14.37 -22.61
C ARG A 386 13.54 -14.53 -24.03
N LEU A 387 14.24 -14.03 -25.06
CA LEU A 387 13.83 -14.22 -26.45
C LEU A 387 13.98 -15.70 -26.90
N ARG A 388 15.10 -16.36 -26.56
CA ARG A 388 15.31 -17.79 -26.88
C ARG A 388 14.33 -18.74 -26.18
N LYS A 389 13.82 -18.37 -24.98
CA LYS A 389 12.79 -19.17 -24.29
C LYS A 389 11.41 -19.04 -24.94
N ARG A 390 11.11 -17.90 -25.60
CA ARG A 390 9.87 -17.71 -26.37
C ARG A 390 9.90 -18.43 -27.72
N GLU A 391 11.03 -18.42 -28.43
CA GLU A 391 11.16 -19.15 -29.70
C GLU A 391 11.10 -20.68 -29.53
N ASN A 392 11.66 -21.22 -28.44
CA ASN A 392 11.57 -22.66 -28.15
C ASN A 392 10.17 -23.11 -27.72
N MET A 393 9.33 -22.24 -27.14
CA MET A 393 7.93 -22.56 -26.85
C MET A 393 7.03 -22.46 -28.07
N ALA A 394 7.34 -21.57 -29.03
CA ALA A 394 6.63 -21.50 -30.31
C ALA A 394 6.87 -22.75 -31.16
N ARG A 395 8.12 -23.25 -31.24
CA ARG A 395 8.46 -24.47 -32.00
C ARG A 395 7.93 -25.77 -31.38
N GLY A 396 7.51 -25.77 -30.11
CA GLY A 396 6.92 -26.94 -29.45
C GLY A 396 5.45 -27.17 -29.79
N ARG A 397 4.74 -26.16 -30.34
CA ARG A 397 3.30 -26.26 -30.68
C ARG A 397 3.03 -26.71 -32.11
N ASP A 398 3.99 -26.56 -33.02
CA ASP A 398 3.79 -26.93 -34.43
C ASP A 398 4.03 -28.43 -34.72
N SER A 399 4.47 -29.20 -33.72
CA SER A 399 4.81 -30.64 -33.87
C SER A 399 3.70 -31.60 -33.44
N GLN A 400 2.48 -31.13 -33.12
CA GLN A 400 1.39 -31.99 -32.63
C GLN A 400 0.09 -31.95 -33.47
N THR A 401 0.14 -31.40 -34.68
CA THR A 401 -0.97 -31.46 -35.66
C THR A 401 -0.59 -32.30 -36.87
N SER A 402 -0.44 -33.61 -36.67
CA SER A 402 -0.68 -34.59 -37.72
C SER A 402 -0.92 -35.96 -37.09
N MET A 403 -2.16 -36.41 -37.03
CA MET A 403 -2.61 -37.79 -37.21
C MET A 403 -4.09 -37.92 -36.81
N SER A 404 -4.82 -38.76 -37.57
CA SER A 404 -6.18 -39.22 -37.34
C SER A 404 -7.35 -38.38 -37.87
N SER A 405 -7.48 -38.36 -39.20
CA SER A 405 -8.76 -38.39 -39.88
C SER A 405 -9.37 -39.80 -39.79
N LYS A 406 -10.54 -39.95 -39.15
CA LYS A 406 -11.50 -41.02 -39.50
C LYS A 406 -12.91 -40.47 -39.48
N THR A 407 -13.47 -40.48 -40.69
CA THR A 407 -14.85 -40.31 -41.08
C THR A 407 -15.73 -41.32 -40.34
N ASP A 408 -16.86 -40.87 -39.79
CA ASP A 408 -18.04 -41.72 -39.78
C ASP A 408 -19.31 -40.90 -39.98
N VAL A 409 -20.08 -41.35 -40.96
CA VAL A 409 -21.34 -40.80 -41.42
C VAL A 409 -22.44 -41.58 -40.71
N SER A 410 -23.30 -40.91 -39.94
CA SER A 410 -24.62 -41.48 -39.62
C SER A 410 -25.63 -40.36 -39.38
N GLU A 411 -26.58 -40.38 -40.29
CA GLU A 411 -27.75 -39.55 -40.49
C GLU A 411 -28.86 -39.84 -39.45
N ARG A 412 -29.84 -38.92 -39.38
CA ARG A 412 -31.16 -38.98 -38.71
C ARG A 412 -31.17 -38.64 -37.20
N SER A 413 -32.10 -37.87 -36.65
CA SER A 413 -33.42 -37.43 -37.13
C SER A 413 -33.88 -36.19 -36.36
N ARG A 414 -34.72 -35.41 -37.04
CA ARG A 414 -35.69 -34.40 -36.58
C ARG A 414 -36.14 -34.54 -35.12
N ASP A 415 -36.22 -33.42 -34.39
CA ASP A 415 -37.52 -32.77 -34.16
C ASP A 415 -37.35 -31.37 -33.52
N CYS A 416 -37.93 -30.39 -34.22
CA CYS A 416 -38.20 -29.05 -33.74
C CYS A 416 -39.65 -28.99 -33.23
N LEU A 417 -39.91 -27.97 -32.41
CA LEU A 417 -41.22 -27.42 -32.00
C LEU A 417 -41.82 -28.02 -30.71
N ARG A 418 -41.80 -27.21 -29.64
CA ARG A 418 -43.00 -26.53 -29.11
C ARG A 418 -42.67 -25.77 -27.82
N SER A 419 -42.75 -24.45 -27.89
CA SER A 419 -43.50 -23.64 -26.89
C SER A 419 -44.93 -23.47 -27.44
N PRO A 420 -45.94 -22.94 -26.71
CA PRO A 420 -45.92 -22.37 -25.36
C PRO A 420 -47.08 -22.81 -24.44
N CYS A 421 -46.97 -22.48 -23.15
CA CYS A 421 -48.02 -21.93 -22.28
C CYS A 421 -47.34 -21.04 -21.25
#